data_AF-A0AAX3WKI3-F1
#
_entry.id   AF-A0AAX3WKI3-F1
#
_cell.length_a   1.000
_cell.length_b   1.000
_cell.length_c   1.000
_cell.angle_alpha   90.00
_cell.angle_beta   90.00
_cell.angle_gamma   90.00
#
_symmetry.space_group_name_H-M   'P 1'
#
loop_
_entity.id
_entity.type
_entity.pdbx_description
1 polymer ?
#
loop_
_entity_poly.entity_id
_entity_poly.type
_entity_poly.pdbx_seq_one_letter_code
_entity_poly.pdbx_strand_id
1 'polypeptide(L)'
;MLVDYEHAWKTEMMRRALATYCRQDGARFPCRHLSRIAKHKNKYYAYLADEAGTLAVYRIGSQSSFKREAKVWPKAIEEGSSTN
;
A
#
# COMPACT_ATOMS: atom_id res chain seq x y z
N MET A 1 15.21 9.81 15.34
CA MET A 1 14.94 11.03 14.55
C MET A 1 14.76 10.80 13.04
N LEU A 2 15.47 9.90 12.35
CA LEU A 2 15.16 9.53 10.95
C LEU A 2 14.09 8.43 10.83
N VAL A 3 14.12 7.45 11.74
CA VAL A 3 13.14 6.35 11.81
C VAL A 3 11.72 6.87 12.10
N ASP A 4 11.61 7.89 12.95
CA ASP A 4 10.35 8.55 13.30
C ASP A 4 9.70 9.23 12.09
N TYR A 5 10.50 9.87 11.24
CA TYR A 5 10.00 10.56 10.05
C TYR A 5 9.47 9.57 9.01
N GLU A 6 10.19 8.48 8.77
CA GLU A 6 9.73 7.45 7.84
C GLU A 6 8.46 6.76 8.35
N HIS A 7 8.38 6.48 9.66
CA HIS A 7 7.20 5.85 10.25
C HIS A 7 5.98 6.77 10.21
N ALA A 8 6.16 8.06 10.55
CA ALA A 8 5.10 9.06 10.44
C ALA A 8 4.63 9.23 8.98
N TRP A 9 5.56 9.29 8.04
CA TRP A 9 5.26 9.36 6.62
C TRP A 9 4.49 8.13 6.12
N LYS A 10 4.93 6.92 6.49
CA LYS A 10 4.23 5.67 6.13
C LYS A 10 2.80 5.65 6.69
N THR A 11 2.62 6.09 7.93
CA THR A 11 1.30 6.18 8.56
C THR A 11 0.38 7.14 7.81
N GLU A 12 0.90 8.31 7.43
CA GLU A 12 0.15 9.31 6.66
C GLU A 12 -0.21 8.81 5.25
N MET A 13 0.73 8.19 4.55
CA MET A 13 0.46 7.63 3.21
C MET A 13 -0.56 6.49 3.26
N MET A 14 -0.54 5.69 4.33
CA MET A 14 -1.50 4.61 4.53
C MET A 14 -2.92 5.15 4.79
N ARG A 15 -3.05 6.22 5.61
CA ARG A 15 -4.32 6.93 5.80
C ARG A 15 -4.88 7.48 4.48
N ARG A 16 -4.02 8.06 3.64
CA ARG A 16 -4.43 8.58 2.32
C ARG A 16 -4.84 7.49 1.34
N ALA A 17 -4.14 6.35 1.35
CA ALA A 17 -4.52 5.18 0.56
C ALA A 17 -5.90 4.65 0.99
N LEU A 18 -6.15 4.55 2.29
CA LEU A 18 -7.45 4.16 2.85
C LEU A 18 -8.56 5.13 2.44
N ALA A 19 -8.35 6.44 2.59
CA ALA A 19 -9.32 7.46 2.19
C ALA A 19 -9.63 7.39 0.68
N THR A 20 -8.62 7.13 -0.14
CA THR A 20 -8.79 6.96 -1.60
C THR A 20 -9.60 5.72 -1.92
N TYR A 21 -9.36 4.61 -1.21
CA TYR A 21 -10.12 3.38 -1.35
C TYR A 21 -11.59 3.55 -0.97
N CYS A 22 -11.88 4.19 0.16
CA CYS A 22 -13.27 4.48 0.58
C CYS A 22 -14.01 5.38 -0.42
N ARG A 23 -13.34 6.37 -1.01
CA ARG A 23 -13.91 7.25 -2.05
C ARG A 23 -14.21 6.53 -3.37
N GLN A 24 -13.62 5.37 -3.61
CA GLN A 24 -13.81 4.56 -4.82
C GLN A 24 -14.79 3.39 -4.59
N ASP A 25 -15.76 3.58 -3.68
CA ASP A 25 -16.76 2.58 -3.31
C ASP A 25 -16.16 1.25 -2.85
N GLY A 26 -15.09 1.33 -2.05
CA GLY A 26 -14.46 0.17 -1.44
C GLY A 26 -15.44 -0.60 -0.55
N ALA A 27 -15.99 -1.71 -1.06
CA ALA A 27 -17.03 -2.49 -0.39
C ALA A 27 -16.54 -3.30 0.83
N ARG A 28 -15.22 -3.44 1.02
CA ARG A 28 -14.61 -4.29 2.06
C ARG A 28 -13.60 -3.50 2.88
N PHE A 29 -13.58 -3.71 4.19
CA PHE A 29 -12.65 -2.98 5.05
C PHE A 29 -11.27 -3.63 5.06
N PRO A 30 -10.18 -2.88 4.74
CA PRO A 30 -8.84 -3.42 4.83
C PRO A 30 -8.42 -3.69 6.28
N CYS A 31 -7.76 -4.82 6.50
CA CYS A 31 -7.18 -5.20 7.78
C CYS A 31 -5.84 -4.48 7.97
N ARG A 32 -5.70 -3.74 9.08
CA ARG A 32 -4.50 -2.96 9.39
C ARG A 32 -3.22 -3.82 9.44
N HIS A 33 -3.31 -5.05 9.93
CA HIS A 33 -2.14 -5.94 10.09
C HIS A 33 -1.74 -6.64 8.78
N LEU A 34 -2.64 -6.74 7.79
CA LEU A 34 -2.36 -7.31 6.47
C LEU A 34 -1.94 -6.24 5.45
N SER A 35 -2.34 -5.00 5.70
CA SER A 35 -2.05 -3.86 4.83
C SER A 35 -0.70 -3.24 5.19
N ARG A 36 0.07 -2.83 4.18
CA ARG A 36 1.45 -2.35 4.38
C ARG A 36 1.91 -1.40 3.29
N ILE A 37 2.96 -0.64 3.59
CA ILE A 37 3.69 0.13 2.59
C ILE A 37 5.01 -0.57 2.28
N ALA A 38 5.24 -0.85 1.00
CA ALA A 38 6.45 -1.49 0.51
C ALA A 38 7.18 -0.59 -0.49
N LYS A 39 8.51 -0.67 -0.52
CA LYS A 39 9.34 -0.02 -1.53
C LYS A 39 9.81 -1.08 -2.53
N HIS A 40 9.56 -0.87 -3.81
CA HIS A 40 10.02 -1.75 -4.88
C HIS A 40 10.53 -0.91 -6.07
N LYS A 41 11.70 -1.23 -6.61
CA LYS A 41 12.36 -0.48 -7.71
C LYS A 41 12.34 1.05 -7.50
N ASN A 42 12.75 1.47 -6.30
CA ASN A 42 12.78 2.88 -5.86
C ASN A 42 11.42 3.62 -5.86
N LYS A 43 10.31 2.88 -5.89
CA LYS A 43 8.94 3.41 -5.83
C LYS A 43 8.24 2.86 -4.59
N TYR A 44 7.38 3.67 -3.98
CA TYR A 44 6.58 3.24 -2.84
C TYR A 44 5.20 2.79 -3.29
N TYR A 45 4.67 1.76 -2.64
CA TYR A 45 3.36 1.19 -2.91
C TYR A 45 2.60 1.02 -1.58
N ALA A 46 1.33 1.40 -1.58
CA ALA A 46 0.39 1.08 -0.51
C ALA A 46 -0.42 -0.16 -0.90
N TYR A 47 -0.30 -1.20 -0.09
CA TYR A 47 -1.02 -2.45 -0.20
C TYR A 47 -2.18 -2.46 0.81
N LEU A 48 -3.41 -2.56 0.30
CA LEU A 48 -4.61 -2.75 1.11
C LEU A 48 -5.10 -4.19 0.93
N ALA A 49 -5.29 -4.90 2.04
CA ALA A 49 -5.76 -6.29 2.04
C ALA A 49 -6.66 -6.57 3.24
N ASP A 50 -7.52 -7.58 3.08
CA ASP A 50 -8.29 -8.21 4.14
C ASP A 50 -8.02 -9.72 4.17
N GLU A 51 -8.76 -10.45 5.00
CA GLU A 51 -8.61 -11.91 5.15
C GLU A 51 -8.92 -12.70 3.87
N ALA A 52 -9.66 -12.12 2.92
CA ALA A 52 -9.91 -12.76 1.62
C ALA A 52 -8.88 -12.39 0.56
N GLY A 53 -7.95 -11.48 0.86
CA GLY A 53 -6.81 -11.16 0.01
C GLY A 53 -6.69 -9.68 -0.33
N THR A 54 -6.07 -9.40 -1.48
CA THR A 54 -5.77 -8.03 -1.90
C THR A 54 -7.03 -7.26 -2.29
N LEU A 55 -7.23 -6.10 -1.67
CA LEU A 55 -8.32 -5.18 -2.02
C LEU A 55 -7.89 -4.13 -3.05
N ALA A 56 -6.73 -3.52 -2.84
CA ALA A 56 -6.23 -2.47 -3.73
C ALA A 56 -4.72 -2.24 -3.57
N VAL A 57 -4.11 -1.77 -4.65
CA VAL A 57 -2.69 -1.39 -4.66
C VAL A 57 -2.54 -0.01 -5.29
N TYR A 58 -1.99 0.91 -4.51
CA TYR A 58 -1.71 2.26 -4.96
C TYR A 58 -0.21 2.47 -5.08
N ARG A 59 0.24 3.01 -6.21
CA ARG A 59 1.59 3.51 -6.33
C ARG A 59 1.63 4.93 -5.77
N ILE A 60 2.54 5.15 -4.84
CA ILE A 60 2.78 6.46 -4.22
C ILE A 60 3.82 7.18 -5.10
N GLY A 61 3.38 8.24 -5.78
CA GLY A 61 4.23 9.14 -6.55
C GLY A 61 4.92 10.19 -5.68
N SER A 62 5.41 11.27 -6.30
CA SER A 62 6.00 12.40 -5.57
C SER A 62 4.93 13.14 -4.75
N GLN A 63 5.26 13.37 -3.48
CA GLN A 63 4.64 14.21 -2.44
C GLN A 63 3.13 14.13 -2.15
N SER A 64 2.24 13.64 -3.02
CA SER A 64 0.79 13.46 -2.75
C SER A 64 0.03 12.73 -3.85
N SER A 65 0.69 12.30 -4.94
CA SER A 65 -0.01 11.66 -6.06
C SER A 65 -0.18 10.15 -5.85
N PHE A 66 -1.41 9.71 -5.59
CA PHE A 66 -1.78 8.29 -5.56
C PHE A 66 -2.36 7.90 -6.91
N LYS A 67 -1.62 7.11 -7.69
CA LYS A 67 -2.17 6.47 -8.89
C LYS A 67 -2.53 5.04 -8.54
N ARG A 68 -3.80 4.68 -8.74
CA ARG A 68 -4.24 3.28 -8.67
C ARG A 68 -3.63 2.56 -9.86
N GLU A 69 -2.58 1.79 -9.63
CA GLU A 69 -1.93 1.06 -10.72
C GLU A 69 -2.51 -0.33 -10.91
N ALA A 70 -3.06 -0.96 -9.86
CA ALA A 70 -3.62 -2.29 -10.01
C ALA A 70 -4.81 -2.55 -9.08
N LYS A 71 -5.76 -3.33 -9.58
CA LYS A 71 -6.78 -4.01 -8.77
C LYS A 71 -6.20 -5.22 -8.01
N VAL A 72 -5.02 -5.71 -8.40
CA VAL A 72 -4.40 -6.95 -7.91
C VAL A 72 -2.92 -6.71 -7.60
N TRP A 73 -2.41 -7.30 -6.51
CA TRP A 73 -0.99 -7.25 -6.17
C TRP A 73 -0.14 -7.91 -7.26
N PRO A 74 0.90 -7.24 -7.77
CA PRO A 74 1.84 -7.90 -8.66
C PRO A 74 2.53 -9.03 -7.90
N LYS A 75 2.37 -10.29 -8.33
CA LYS A 75 3.09 -11.47 -7.80
C LYS A 75 4.60 -11.24 -7.68
N ALA A 76 5.16 -10.39 -8.54
CA ALA A 76 6.57 -9.97 -8.52
C ALA A 76 7.02 -9.27 -7.23
N ILE A 77 6.11 -8.80 -6.37
CA ILE A 77 6.45 -8.22 -5.06
C ILE A 77 6.49 -9.32 -3.97
N GLU A 78 5.81 -10.46 -4.16
CA GLU A 78 5.94 -11.64 -3.29
C GLU A 78 7.21 -12.45 -3.59
N GLU A 79 7.60 -12.58 -4.86
CA GLU A 79 8.80 -13.36 -5.26
C GLU A 79 10.12 -12.76 -4.77
N GLY A 80 10.15 -11.50 -4.33
CA GLY A 80 11.30 -10.91 -3.64
C GLY A 80 11.51 -11.40 -2.20
N SER A 81 10.59 -12.21 -1.67
CA SER A 81 10.67 -12.84 -0.34
C SER A 81 10.78 -14.36 -0.41
N SER A 82 11.16 -14.92 -1.56
CA SER A 82 11.51 -16.33 -1.70
C SER A 82 12.84 -16.45 -2.45
N THR A 83 13.92 -16.23 -1.71
CA THR A 83 15.20 -16.86 -2.02
C THR A 83 15.64 -17.55 -0.73
N ASN A 84 15.20 -18.78 -0.58
CA ASN A 84 15.90 -19.83 0.15
C ASN A 84 15.62 -21.13 -0.60
#